data_AF-A0AAD6ZAM3-F1
#
_entry.id   AF-A0AAD6ZAM3-F1
#
_cell.length_a   1.000
_cell.length_b   1.000
_cell.length_c   1.000
_cell.angle_alpha   90.00
_cell.angle_beta   90.00
_cell.angle_gamma   90.00
#
_symmetry.space_group_name_H-M   'P 1'
#
loop_
_entity.id
_entity.type
_entity.pdbx_description
1 polymer ?
#
loop_
_entity_poly.entity_id
_entity_poly.type
_entity_poly.pdbx_seq_one_letter_code
_entity_poly.pdbx_strand_id
1 'polypeptide(L)' 'EAEIFVAPGLMTGNTDTRFYWSLSSHIFRYGHRNMLSSGLGGIHTVNEHVCTDSFVELITYFMALI' A
#
# COMPACT_ATOMS: atom_id res chain seq x y z
N GLU A 1 23.15 -2.49 -10.39
CA GLU A 1 21.99 -2.17 -9.52
C GLU A 1 20.77 -2.87 -10.09
N ALA A 2 19.82 -3.32 -9.26
CA ALA A 2 18.60 -3.93 -9.75
C ALA A 2 17.60 -2.84 -10.13
N GLU A 3 17.05 -2.90 -11.34
CA GLU A 3 16.01 -1.98 -11.81
C GLU A 3 14.68 -2.30 -11.10
N ILE A 4 14.10 -1.30 -10.43
CA ILE A 4 12.82 -1.43 -9.73
C ILE A 4 11.73 -0.79 -10.57
N PHE A 5 10.78 -1.60 -11.05
CA PHE A 5 9.62 -1.13 -11.79
C PHE A 5 8.50 -0.73 -10.84
N VAL A 6 8.12 0.56 -10.86
CA VAL A 6 6.97 1.09 -10.12
C VAL A 6 5.81 1.29 -11.08
N ALA A 7 4.68 0.66 -10.80
CA ALA A 7 3.45 0.79 -11.59
C ALA A 7 2.28 1.26 -10.70
N PRO A 8 1.37 2.09 -11.22
CA PRO A 8 0.17 2.48 -10.49
C PRO A 8 -0.78 1.29 -10.32
N GLY A 9 -1.36 1.17 -9.13
CA GLY A 9 -2.42 0.19 -8.83
C GLY A 9 -3.70 0.90 -8.40
N LEU A 10 -4.86 0.40 -8.85
CA LEU A 10 -6.16 0.88 -8.38
C LEU A 10 -6.62 0.02 -7.20
N MET A 11 -6.65 0.60 -6.00
CA MET A 11 -7.23 -0.07 -4.82
C MET A 11 -8.75 0.12 -4.80
N THR A 12 -9.50 -0.96 -4.62
CA THR A 12 -10.98 -0.96 -4.58
C THR A 12 -11.52 -0.29 -3.33
N GLY A 13 -10.83 -0.42 -2.19
CA GLY A 13 -11.20 0.25 -0.94
C GLY A 13 -10.96 1.76 -1.03
N ASN A 14 -12.01 2.56 -0.92
CA ASN A 14 -11.93 4.03 -0.98
C ASN A 14 -11.97 4.72 0.41
N THR A 15 -12.21 3.94 1.47
CA THR A 15 -12.22 4.28 2.92
C THR A 15 -12.44 5.78 3.22
N ASP A 16 -11.53 6.43 3.95
CA ASP A 16 -11.61 7.83 4.33
C ASP A 16 -11.40 8.76 3.14
N THR A 17 -10.67 8.31 2.11
CA THR A 17 -10.37 9.13 0.92
C THR A 17 -11.64 9.64 0.24
N ARG A 18 -12.74 8.87 0.27
CA ARG A 18 -14.04 9.33 -0.26
C ARG A 18 -14.53 10.65 0.34
N PHE A 19 -14.13 10.98 1.56
CA PHE A 19 -14.55 12.19 2.25
C PHE A 19 -13.56 13.34 2.08
N TYR A 20 -12.35 13.06 1.58
CA TYR A 20 -11.30 14.06 1.37
C TYR A 20 -11.33 14.68 -0.03
N TRP A 21 -12.10 14.14 -0.98
CA TRP A 21 -12.12 14.63 -2.37
C TRP A 21 -12.42 16.13 -2.51
N SER A 22 -13.23 16.72 -1.62
CA SER A 22 -13.53 18.16 -1.63
C SER A 22 -12.51 19.02 -0.88
N LEU A 23 -11.51 18.42 -0.23
CA LEU A 23 -10.53 19.14 0.59
C LEU A 23 -9.39 19.74 -0.26
N SER A 24 -8.88 19.00 -1.24
CA SER A 24 -7.79 19.43 -2.11
C SER A 24 -7.66 18.53 -3.34
N SER A 25 -7.10 19.05 -4.44
CA SER A 25 -6.68 18.27 -5.60
C SER A 25 -5.37 17.49 -5.37
N HIS A 26 -4.66 17.77 -4.27
CA HIS A 26 -3.35 17.20 -3.96
C HIS A 26 -3.47 15.99 -3.03
N ILE A 27 -4.30 15.01 -3.41
CA ILE A 27 -4.49 13.77 -2.65
C ILE A 27 -3.62 12.68 -3.28
N PHE A 28 -2.62 12.22 -2.54
CA PHE A 28 -1.81 11.07 -2.92
C PHE A 28 -2.19 9.85 -2.08
N ARG A 29 -2.47 8.73 -2.74
CA ARG A 29 -2.81 7.46 -2.09
C ARG A 29 -1.74 6.43 -2.40
N TYR A 30 -1.08 5.94 -1.36
CA TYR A 30 -0.03 4.97 -1.52
C TYR A 30 0.06 4.05 -0.30
N GLY A 31 0.17 2.75 -0.57
CA GLY A 31 0.46 1.74 0.43
C GLY A 31 1.64 0.92 -0.05
N HIS A 32 2.78 1.04 0.63
CA HIS A 32 3.98 0.29 0.25
C HIS A 32 3.79 -1.18 0.57
N ARG A 33 3.61 -2.04 -0.43
CA ARG A 33 3.55 -3.49 -0.22
C ARG A 33 4.06 -4.19 -1.45
N ASN A 34 4.88 -5.22 -1.26
CA ASN A 34 5.25 -6.12 -2.35
C ASN A 34 4.07 -7.04 -2.70
N MET A 35 3.23 -6.56 -3.61
CA MET A 35 2.01 -7.25 -4.03
C MET A 35 2.27 -8.49 -4.89
N LEU A 36 3.45 -8.56 -5.53
CA LEU A 36 3.84 -9.68 -6.40
C LEU A 36 4.17 -10.93 -5.59
N SER A 37 4.80 -10.78 -4.43
CA SER A 37 5.21 -11.91 -3.58
C SER A 37 4.16 -12.30 -2.54
N SER A 38 3.37 -11.34 -2.03
CA SER A 38 2.55 -11.56 -0.82
C SER A 38 1.03 -11.39 -1.03
N GLY A 39 0.59 -10.92 -2.20
CA GLY A 39 -0.82 -10.65 -2.47
C GLY A 39 -1.49 -9.74 -1.41
N LEU A 40 -2.81 -9.86 -1.28
CA LEU A 40 -3.59 -9.10 -0.28
C LEU A 40 -3.70 -9.79 1.08
N GLY A 41 -3.14 -10.99 1.24
CA GLY A 41 -3.13 -11.70 2.53
C GLY A 41 -4.51 -12.01 3.11
N GLY A 42 -5.52 -12.22 2.25
CA GLY A 42 -6.89 -12.49 2.68
C GLY A 42 -7.60 -11.28 3.29
N ILE A 43 -7.32 -10.06 2.81
CA ILE A 43 -8.04 -8.86 3.25
C ILE A 43 -9.55 -9.10 3.27
N HIS A 44 -10.21 -8.71 4.37
CA HIS A 44 -11.63 -8.95 4.61
C HIS A 44 -12.04 -10.44 4.76
N THR A 45 -11.12 -11.32 5.16
CA THR A 45 -11.40 -12.72 5.48
C THR A 45 -10.84 -13.13 6.85
N VAL A 46 -11.14 -14.34 7.30
CA VAL A 46 -10.53 -14.90 8.51
C VAL A 46 -9.04 -15.17 8.27
N ASN A 47 -8.21 -15.00 9.30
CA ASN A 47 -6.76 -15.17 9.22
C ASN A 47 -6.07 -14.23 8.19
N GLU A 48 -6.51 -12.98 8.13
CA GLU A 48 -5.81 -11.92 7.41
C GLU A 48 -4.37 -11.80 7.92
N HIS A 49 -3.41 -11.78 6.99
CA HIS A 49 -1.99 -11.83 7.32
C HIS A 49 -1.14 -11.04 6.33
N VAL A 50 0.13 -10.86 6.71
CA VAL A 50 1.16 -10.23 5.87
C VAL A 50 2.46 -11.00 6.04
N CYS A 51 3.27 -11.08 4.98
CA CYS A 51 4.61 -11.63 5.07
C CYS A 51 5.48 -10.71 5.95
N THR A 52 6.26 -11.30 6.86
CA THR A 52 7.10 -10.54 7.81
C THR A 52 8.09 -9.62 7.09
N ASP A 53 8.75 -10.11 6.03
CA ASP A 53 9.70 -9.30 5.27
C ASP A 53 9.02 -8.10 4.62
N SER A 54 7.84 -8.31 4.01
CA SER A 54 7.04 -7.23 3.42
C SER A 54 6.55 -6.22 4.45
N PHE A 55 6.31 -6.64 5.70
CA PHE A 55 5.93 -5.75 6.78
C PHE A 55 7.09 -4.87 7.24
N VAL A 56 8.29 -5.44 7.39
CA VAL A 56 9.51 -4.69 7.72
C VAL A 56 9.88 -3.72 6.59
N GLU A 57 9.73 -4.15 5.34
CA GLU A 57 9.90 -3.32 4.15
C GLU A 57 8.94 -2.11 4.16
N LEU A 58 7.65 -2.34 4.43
CA LEU A 58 6.64 -1.27 4.62
C LEU A 58 7.10 -0.23 5.65
N ILE A 59 7.56 -0.66 6.82
CA ILE A 59 8.00 0.25 7.88
C ILE A 59 9.23 1.03 7.42
N THR A 60 10.23 0.35 6.87
CA THR A 60 11.48 0.95 6.41
C THR A 60 11.23 1.99 5.32
N TYR A 61 10.34 1.70 4.39
CA TYR A 61 9.96 2.62 3.33
C TYR A 61 9.34 3.90 3.88
N PHE A 62 8.37 3.79 4.80
CA PHE A 62 7.73 4.98 5.38
C PHE A 62 8.68 5.78 6.28
N MET A 63 9.63 5.13 6.95
CA MET A 63 10.70 5.81 7.68
C MET A 63 11.67 6.57 6.77
N ALA A 64 11.85 6.14 5.52
CA ALA A 64 12.70 6.83 4.55
C ALA A 64 11.96 7.89 3.72
N LEU A 65 10.64 7.76 3.59
CA LEU A 65 9.79 8.68 2.83
C LEU A 65 9.56 10.02 3.55
N ILE A 66 9.55 10.00 4.89
CA ILE A 66 9.28 11.13 5.78
C ILE A 66 10.58 11.54 6.47
#